data_AF-A0A1Q9D3P3-F1
#
_entry.id   AF-A0A1Q9D3P3-F1
#
_cell.length_a   1.000
_cell.length_b   1.000
_cell.length_c   1.000
_cell.angle_alpha   90.00
_cell.angle_beta   90.00
_cell.angle_gamma   90.00
#
_symmetry.space_group_name_H-M   'P 1'
#
loop_
_entity.id
_entity.type
_entity.pdbx_description
1 polymer ?
#
loop_
_entity_poly.entity_id
_entity_poly.type
_entity_poly.pdbx_seq_one_letter_code
_entity_poly.pdbx_strand_id
1 'polypeptide(L)'
;MTVRIDPIIQVIRIFRIVGLMNVLLILLLLLILYSPNFQNFLLAFITLFRASTGEAWNEIMHELAMTEAVMMELNWSAEGCAQDGTLLAGADASRFVSVDIPSLGSPEPKVKGGFDAFLAENPHLESQAYNEIKKCANCGKPCAVTMDICNSCGASLADIAISKSANLFVGFIFGVDKANFPLKISMRHETEDIMVFDDPLAITRAHVLSVPTQVYCPDIRSLFSDPPNALVLLNKMEQAAWTALEQGPLASEAWRRQALSPAGNALPIAELRQHVLMAFNLPPSQYQLHLQYMLLPLLPSHLGVYRKGGHFLKLRHFPLAYVLAALKALVEIGESFDATKMMPKELVARISKLGVDYDQAHAKDMERLEKSNALLANFDPADFSYGISSGVVVHKTTGAKLEGVSAKDLDGADKAALQGYGRPYVDGKPGGVYYRYPRPPQPLPLLGSSSACCGSVPAGCTAA
;
A
#
# COMPACT_ATOMS: atom_id res chain seq x y z
N MET A 1 57.03 14.22 -45.00
CA MET A 1 57.61 13.12 -44.18
C MET A 1 56.51 12.13 -43.87
N THR A 2 56.44 11.06 -44.65
CA THR A 2 55.42 10.02 -44.57
C THR A 2 55.97 8.91 -43.69
N VAL A 3 55.40 8.72 -42.49
CA VAL A 3 55.81 7.66 -41.57
C VAL A 3 55.32 6.33 -42.13
N ARG A 4 56.24 5.51 -42.67
CA ARG A 4 55.94 4.10 -42.99
C ARG A 4 55.89 3.33 -41.68
N ILE A 5 54.70 2.85 -41.33
CA ILE A 5 54.50 1.90 -40.24
C ILE A 5 54.91 0.52 -40.75
N ASP A 6 55.79 -0.15 -40.00
CA ASP A 6 56.29 -1.48 -40.31
C ASP A 6 55.14 -2.52 -40.31
N PRO A 7 54.93 -3.28 -41.40
CA PRO A 7 53.89 -4.31 -41.50
C PRO A 7 53.95 -5.33 -40.34
N ILE A 8 55.14 -5.60 -39.81
CA ILE A 8 55.34 -6.54 -38.70
C ILE A 8 54.72 -6.00 -37.40
N ILE A 9 54.74 -4.69 -37.19
CA ILE A 9 54.14 -4.05 -36.01
C ILE A 9 52.61 -4.04 -36.09
N GLN A 10 52.02 -3.96 -37.29
CA GLN A 10 50.57 -4.14 -37.45
C GLN A 10 50.14 -5.59 -37.19
N VAL A 11 50.90 -6.57 -37.66
CA VAL A 11 50.63 -7.99 -37.40
C VAL A 11 50.71 -8.30 -35.90
N ILE A 12 51.71 -7.79 -35.18
CA ILE A 12 51.84 -7.97 -33.72
C ILE A 12 50.70 -7.28 -32.93
N ARG A 13 50.17 -6.15 -33.42
CA ARG A 13 48.99 -5.49 -32.81
C ARG A 13 47.71 -6.29 -33.03
N ILE A 14 47.52 -6.90 -34.19
CA ILE A 14 46.40 -7.81 -34.46
C ILE A 14 46.50 -9.04 -33.55
N PHE A 15 47.68 -9.65 -33.42
CA PHE A 15 47.86 -10.81 -32.53
C PHE A 15 47.70 -10.48 -31.03
N ARG A 16 47.98 -9.24 -30.59
CA ARG A 16 47.69 -8.79 -29.22
C ARG A 16 46.19 -8.61 -28.94
N ILE A 17 45.41 -8.14 -29.92
CA ILE A 17 43.94 -8.04 -29.82
C ILE A 17 43.30 -9.43 -29.84
N VAL A 18 43.81 -10.33 -30.70
CA VAL A 18 43.41 -11.75 -30.73
C VAL A 18 43.79 -12.49 -29.44
N GLY A 19 44.91 -12.13 -28.80
CA GLY A 19 45.31 -12.68 -27.50
C GLY A 19 44.38 -12.34 -26.33
N LEU A 20 43.71 -11.18 -26.36
CA LEU A 20 42.67 -10.81 -25.39
C LEU A 20 41.33 -11.49 -25.70
N MET A 21 41.01 -11.70 -26.99
CA MET A 21 39.90 -12.59 -27.38
C MET A 21 40.13 -14.02 -26.95
N ASN A 22 41.38 -14.51 -26.89
CA ASN A 22 41.70 -15.88 -26.48
C ASN A 22 41.39 -16.17 -25.01
N VAL A 23 41.40 -15.21 -24.08
CA VAL A 23 40.98 -15.47 -22.69
C VAL A 23 39.47 -15.66 -22.59
N LEU A 24 38.70 -14.87 -23.36
CA LEU A 24 37.26 -15.04 -23.49
C LEU A 24 36.94 -16.34 -24.24
N LEU A 25 37.71 -16.68 -25.27
CA LEU A 25 37.59 -17.90 -26.06
C LEU A 25 37.98 -19.15 -25.23
N ILE A 26 38.93 -19.05 -24.30
CA ILE A 26 39.31 -20.12 -23.37
C ILE A 26 38.20 -20.33 -22.31
N LEU A 27 37.60 -19.25 -21.80
CA LEU A 27 36.41 -19.32 -20.93
C LEU A 27 35.20 -19.91 -21.69
N LEU A 28 35.01 -19.51 -22.95
CA LEU A 28 33.99 -20.06 -23.85
C LEU A 28 34.28 -21.54 -24.19
N LEU A 29 35.54 -21.91 -24.44
CA LEU A 29 36.00 -23.28 -24.66
C LEU A 29 35.78 -24.14 -23.41
N LEU A 30 36.01 -23.61 -22.21
CA LEU A 30 35.72 -24.31 -20.95
C LEU A 30 34.22 -24.53 -20.76
N LEU A 31 33.38 -23.57 -21.16
CA LEU A 31 31.91 -23.70 -21.17
C LEU A 31 31.39 -24.65 -22.26
N ILE A 32 32.01 -24.65 -23.45
CA ILE A 32 31.66 -25.45 -24.62
C ILE A 32 32.13 -26.91 -24.45
N LEU A 33 33.34 -27.15 -23.93
CA LEU A 33 33.89 -28.49 -23.71
C LEU A 33 33.25 -29.21 -22.51
N TYR A 34 32.65 -28.49 -21.57
CA TYR A 34 31.85 -29.08 -20.48
C TYR A 34 30.37 -29.28 -20.86
N SER A 35 29.95 -28.82 -22.04
CA SER A 35 28.58 -29.00 -22.52
C SER A 35 28.50 -30.20 -23.47
N PRO A 36 27.65 -31.22 -23.20
CA PRO A 36 27.57 -32.44 -24.00
C PRO A 36 26.93 -32.26 -25.40
N ASN A 37 26.73 -31.01 -25.85
CA ASN A 37 25.83 -30.69 -26.98
C ASN A 37 26.51 -30.55 -28.35
N PHE A 38 27.83 -30.71 -28.46
CA PHE A 38 28.49 -30.70 -29.78
C PHE A 38 28.48 -32.09 -30.41
N GLN A 39 27.74 -32.25 -31.50
CA GLN A 39 27.56 -33.53 -32.19
C GLN A 39 28.86 -34.14 -32.73
N ASN A 40 29.84 -33.31 -33.13
CA ASN A 40 31.18 -33.74 -33.53
C ASN A 40 32.19 -32.58 -33.50
N PHE A 41 33.48 -32.94 -33.59
CA PHE A 41 34.61 -32.01 -33.56
C PHE A 41 34.56 -30.93 -34.64
N LEU A 42 34.14 -31.27 -35.86
CA LEU A 42 34.14 -30.32 -36.98
C LEU A 42 33.11 -29.19 -36.75
N LEU A 43 31.94 -29.53 -36.21
CA LEU A 43 30.93 -28.54 -35.84
C LEU A 43 31.42 -27.61 -34.72
N ALA A 44 32.05 -28.18 -33.67
CA ALA A 44 32.64 -27.39 -32.59
C ALA A 44 33.73 -26.43 -33.11
N PHE A 45 34.60 -26.91 -34.01
CA PHE A 45 35.65 -26.10 -34.61
C PHE A 45 35.08 -24.96 -35.47
N ILE A 46 34.08 -25.23 -36.31
CA ILE A 46 33.44 -24.19 -37.15
C ILE A 46 32.73 -23.14 -36.29
N THR A 47 32.02 -23.55 -35.23
CA THR A 47 31.36 -22.62 -34.31
C THR A 47 32.38 -21.72 -33.59
N LEU A 48 33.48 -22.27 -33.09
CA LEU A 48 34.57 -21.51 -32.49
C LEU A 48 35.25 -20.58 -33.48
N PHE A 49 35.47 -21.05 -34.71
CA PHE A 49 36.08 -20.24 -35.78
C PHE A 49 35.20 -19.04 -36.12
N ARG A 50 33.89 -19.24 -36.31
CA ARG A 50 32.91 -18.16 -36.57
C ARG A 50 32.81 -17.18 -35.40
N ALA A 51 32.80 -17.67 -34.16
CA ALA A 51 32.84 -16.82 -32.97
C ALA A 51 34.14 -15.98 -32.90
N SER A 52 35.28 -16.55 -33.29
CA SER A 52 36.59 -15.87 -33.27
C SER A 52 36.77 -14.83 -34.38
N THR A 53 36.05 -14.96 -35.49
CA THR A 53 36.08 -14.01 -36.61
C THR A 53 34.99 -12.94 -36.53
N GLY A 54 34.04 -13.08 -35.59
CA GLY A 54 32.88 -12.20 -35.44
C GLY A 54 31.78 -12.46 -36.47
N GLU A 55 31.97 -13.42 -37.39
CA GLU A 55 30.94 -13.84 -38.33
C GLU A 55 29.83 -14.58 -37.58
N ALA A 56 28.58 -14.12 -37.73
CA ALA A 56 27.40 -14.70 -37.07
C ALA A 56 27.42 -14.62 -35.52
N TRP A 57 28.24 -13.78 -34.89
CA TRP A 57 28.22 -13.56 -33.44
C TRP A 57 26.81 -13.17 -32.93
N ASN A 58 26.13 -12.28 -33.66
CA ASN A 58 24.75 -11.90 -33.32
C ASN A 58 23.77 -13.08 -33.41
N GLU A 59 23.94 -13.97 -34.39
CA GLU A 59 23.09 -15.15 -34.55
C GLU A 59 23.37 -16.19 -33.45
N ILE A 60 24.65 -16.44 -33.13
CA ILE A 60 25.05 -17.34 -32.04
C ILE A 60 24.56 -16.81 -30.69
N MET A 61 24.68 -15.52 -30.42
CA MET A 61 24.14 -14.91 -29.20
C MET A 61 22.61 -14.95 -29.16
N HIS A 62 21.94 -14.81 -30.31
CA HIS A 62 20.49 -14.93 -30.40
C HIS A 62 20.03 -16.38 -30.21
N GLU A 63 20.74 -17.35 -30.77
CA GLU A 63 20.48 -18.79 -30.58
C GLU A 63 20.79 -19.24 -29.16
N LEU A 64 21.89 -18.77 -28.55
CA LEU A 64 22.21 -18.99 -27.13
C LEU A 64 21.14 -18.37 -26.23
N ALA A 65 20.69 -17.14 -26.50
CA ALA A 65 19.58 -16.52 -25.77
C ALA A 65 18.25 -17.28 -25.94
N MET A 66 18.04 -17.97 -27.08
CA MET A 66 16.86 -18.79 -27.32
C MET A 66 16.98 -20.21 -26.76
N THR A 67 18.19 -20.76 -26.61
CA THR A 67 18.44 -22.09 -26.03
C THR A 67 18.70 -22.05 -24.53
N GLU A 68 19.13 -20.92 -23.96
CA GLU A 68 19.04 -20.58 -22.54
C GLU A 68 17.61 -20.21 -22.09
N ALA A 69 16.59 -20.54 -22.88
CA ALA A 69 15.34 -21.04 -22.32
C ALA A 69 15.56 -22.42 -21.63
N VAL A 70 16.71 -22.63 -20.97
CA VAL A 70 16.74 -23.38 -19.71
C VAL A 70 15.61 -22.75 -18.91
N MET A 71 14.59 -23.54 -18.62
CA MET A 71 13.49 -23.10 -17.78
C MET A 71 14.09 -22.60 -16.48
N MET A 72 14.38 -21.30 -16.39
CA MET A 72 14.65 -20.60 -15.16
C MET A 72 13.32 -20.69 -14.44
N GLU A 73 13.13 -21.76 -13.69
CA GLU A 73 12.09 -21.81 -12.68
C GLU A 73 12.23 -20.51 -11.90
N LEU A 74 11.20 -19.67 -12.00
CA LEU A 74 11.20 -18.40 -11.31
C LEU A 74 11.39 -18.69 -9.83
N ASN A 75 12.53 -18.26 -9.28
CA ASN A 75 12.82 -18.45 -7.86
C ASN A 75 12.05 -17.37 -7.08
N TRP A 76 10.93 -17.78 -6.50
CA TRP A 76 10.01 -16.91 -5.79
C TRP A 76 10.46 -16.67 -4.35
N SER A 77 10.51 -15.40 -3.93
CA SER A 77 10.67 -15.05 -2.52
C SER A 77 9.38 -15.27 -1.73
N ALA A 78 9.50 -15.33 -0.40
CA ALA A 78 8.35 -15.39 0.52
C ALA A 78 7.44 -14.15 0.42
N GLU A 79 7.95 -13.05 -0.14
CA GLU A 79 7.19 -11.83 -0.44
C GLU A 79 6.34 -11.93 -1.71
N GLY A 80 6.41 -13.07 -2.42
CA GLY A 80 5.67 -13.30 -3.65
C GLY A 80 6.27 -12.58 -4.86
N CYS A 81 7.59 -12.41 -4.89
CA CYS A 81 8.30 -11.76 -5.99
C CYS A 81 9.51 -12.61 -6.43
N ALA A 82 9.65 -12.79 -7.73
CA ALA A 82 10.82 -13.43 -8.34
C ALA A 82 11.98 -12.44 -8.53
N GLN A 83 13.18 -12.96 -8.80
CA GLN A 83 14.41 -12.16 -8.94
C GLN A 83 14.33 -11.11 -10.08
N ASP A 84 13.57 -11.39 -11.13
CA ASP A 84 13.35 -10.50 -12.27
C ASP A 84 12.28 -9.41 -12.01
N GLY A 85 11.69 -9.40 -10.81
CA GLY A 85 10.62 -8.48 -10.42
C GLY A 85 9.21 -8.97 -10.80
N THR A 86 9.05 -10.19 -11.31
CA THR A 86 7.73 -10.81 -11.53
C THR A 86 7.04 -11.04 -10.18
N LEU A 87 5.72 -10.79 -10.12
CA LEU A 87 4.92 -10.88 -8.89
C LEU A 87 3.92 -12.02 -8.97
N LEU A 88 3.67 -12.73 -7.86
CA LEU A 88 2.64 -13.78 -7.80
C LEU A 88 1.25 -13.19 -8.07
N ALA A 89 0.44 -13.92 -8.85
CA ALA A 89 -0.93 -13.53 -9.19
C ALA A 89 -1.85 -14.74 -9.41
N GLY A 90 -3.16 -14.51 -9.32
CA GLY A 90 -4.18 -15.57 -9.47
C GLY A 90 -4.23 -16.48 -8.24
N ALA A 91 -4.44 -15.86 -7.08
CA ALA A 91 -4.59 -16.48 -5.78
C ALA A 91 -5.78 -17.47 -5.77
N ASP A 92 -5.53 -18.69 -5.30
CA ASP A 92 -6.56 -19.68 -5.04
C ASP A 92 -7.30 -19.33 -3.74
N ALA A 93 -8.46 -18.69 -3.87
CA ALA A 93 -9.27 -18.25 -2.73
C ALA A 93 -9.65 -19.39 -1.77
N SER A 94 -9.68 -20.65 -2.23
CA SER A 94 -9.97 -21.80 -1.36
C SER A 94 -8.85 -22.12 -0.38
N ARG A 95 -7.64 -21.64 -0.66
CA ARG A 95 -6.47 -21.85 0.19
C ARG A 95 -6.35 -20.80 1.26
N PHE A 96 -6.86 -19.58 1.03
CA PHE A 96 -6.71 -18.47 1.97
C PHE A 96 -7.78 -18.46 3.07
N VAL A 97 -7.32 -18.63 4.31
CA VAL A 97 -8.10 -18.43 5.52
C VAL A 97 -8.41 -16.95 5.68
N SER A 98 -9.69 -16.65 5.88
CA SER A 98 -10.17 -15.32 6.23
C SER A 98 -10.75 -15.34 7.64
N VAL A 99 -10.85 -14.16 8.26
CA VAL A 99 -11.48 -13.99 9.56
C VAL A 99 -12.74 -13.15 9.37
N ASP A 100 -13.86 -13.74 9.74
CA ASP A 100 -15.17 -13.11 9.70
C ASP A 100 -15.21 -11.86 10.57
N ILE A 101 -15.99 -10.87 10.17
CA ILE A 101 -16.28 -9.71 11.00
C ILE A 101 -17.02 -10.16 12.27
N PRO A 102 -16.67 -9.60 13.43
CA PRO A 102 -17.42 -9.86 14.66
C PRO A 102 -18.86 -9.35 14.55
N SER A 103 -19.73 -9.85 15.43
CA SER A 103 -21.12 -9.37 15.54
C SER A 103 -21.18 -7.98 16.19
N LEU A 104 -20.93 -6.96 15.39
CA LEU A 104 -20.93 -5.54 15.76
C LEU A 104 -21.99 -4.77 14.97
N GLY A 105 -22.10 -3.48 15.26
CA GLY A 105 -22.91 -2.52 14.54
C GLY A 105 -24.41 -2.71 14.72
N SER A 106 -25.14 -2.17 13.74
CA SER A 106 -26.60 -2.22 13.58
C SER A 106 -26.96 -2.69 12.16
N PRO A 107 -28.03 -3.47 11.97
CA PRO A 107 -28.42 -3.96 10.65
C PRO A 107 -29.08 -2.89 9.76
N GLU A 108 -29.69 -1.88 10.38
CA GLU A 108 -30.49 -0.84 9.75
C GLU A 108 -29.80 0.53 9.81
N PRO A 109 -29.98 1.38 8.78
CA PRO A 109 -29.48 2.75 8.79
C PRO A 109 -30.27 3.60 9.79
N LYS A 110 -29.61 4.64 10.32
CA LYS A 110 -30.27 5.64 11.15
C LYS A 110 -31.03 6.67 10.31
N VAL A 111 -30.48 7.02 9.15
CA VAL A 111 -31.04 7.99 8.21
C VAL A 111 -31.35 7.26 6.90
N LYS A 112 -32.64 7.22 6.51
CA LYS A 112 -33.08 6.61 5.26
C LYS A 112 -32.81 7.54 4.08
N GLY A 113 -32.47 6.95 2.92
CA GLY A 113 -32.16 7.72 1.71
C GLY A 113 -30.67 8.08 1.57
N GLY A 114 -30.37 8.91 0.57
CA GLY A 114 -29.01 9.31 0.25
C GLY A 114 -28.60 10.63 0.90
N PHE A 115 -27.37 11.07 0.63
CA PHE A 115 -26.83 12.35 1.10
C PHE A 115 -27.71 13.56 0.74
N ASP A 116 -28.31 13.58 -0.47
CA ASP A 116 -29.17 14.68 -0.89
C ASP A 116 -30.44 14.78 -0.01
N ALA A 117 -31.05 13.65 0.32
CA ALA A 117 -32.20 13.60 1.22
C ALA A 117 -31.80 13.98 2.65
N PHE A 118 -30.66 13.46 3.12
CA PHE A 118 -30.10 13.79 4.41
C PHE A 118 -29.85 15.30 4.57
N LEU A 119 -29.33 15.96 3.53
CA LEU A 119 -29.02 17.39 3.55
C LEU A 119 -30.23 18.28 3.29
N ALA A 120 -31.25 17.80 2.57
CA ALA A 120 -32.51 18.51 2.47
C ALA A 120 -33.14 18.73 3.87
N GLU A 121 -33.00 17.76 4.76
CA GLU A 121 -33.46 17.85 6.15
C GLU A 121 -32.43 18.53 7.08
N ASN A 122 -31.14 18.51 6.73
CA ASN A 122 -30.04 18.99 7.57
C ASN A 122 -29.03 19.86 6.80
N PRO A 123 -29.44 21.01 6.23
CA PRO A 123 -28.59 21.81 5.35
C PRO A 123 -27.35 22.37 6.04
N HIS A 124 -27.39 22.54 7.37
CA HIS A 124 -26.25 22.99 8.18
C HIS A 124 -25.08 22.00 8.24
N LEU A 125 -25.25 20.77 7.74
CA LEU A 125 -24.20 19.74 7.69
C LEU A 125 -23.43 19.70 6.38
N GLU A 126 -23.78 20.55 5.40
CA GLU A 126 -23.24 20.46 4.04
C GLU A 126 -21.70 20.51 4.00
N SER A 127 -21.07 21.31 4.87
CA SER A 127 -19.61 21.46 4.93
C SER A 127 -18.87 20.23 5.47
N GLN A 128 -19.56 19.32 6.18
CA GLN A 128 -19.01 18.07 6.69
C GLN A 128 -19.42 16.87 5.82
N ALA A 129 -20.60 16.94 5.19
CA ALA A 129 -21.18 15.86 4.40
C ALA A 129 -20.51 15.65 3.04
N TYR A 130 -19.71 16.61 2.56
CA TYR A 130 -19.01 16.51 1.29
C TYR A 130 -17.51 16.79 1.40
N ASN A 131 -16.75 16.04 0.62
CA ASN A 131 -15.37 16.34 0.28
C ASN A 131 -15.34 17.35 -0.86
N GLU A 132 -14.39 18.27 -0.83
CA GLU A 132 -14.05 19.08 -2.00
C GLU A 132 -13.07 18.29 -2.90
N ILE A 133 -13.37 18.22 -4.20
CA ILE A 133 -12.59 17.45 -5.16
C ILE A 133 -12.44 18.17 -6.49
N LYS A 134 -11.38 17.82 -7.23
CA LYS A 134 -11.26 18.06 -8.67
C LYS A 134 -11.54 16.77 -9.41
N LYS A 135 -12.61 16.71 -10.22
CA LYS A 135 -12.94 15.52 -11.00
C LYS A 135 -12.17 15.56 -12.33
N CYS A 136 -11.23 14.64 -12.51
CA CYS A 136 -10.39 14.59 -13.71
C CYS A 136 -11.25 14.52 -14.98
N ALA A 137 -11.10 15.48 -15.91
CA ALA A 137 -11.86 15.50 -17.15
C ALA A 137 -11.55 14.32 -18.09
N ASN A 138 -10.36 13.72 -17.98
CA ASN A 138 -9.94 12.62 -18.84
C ASN A 138 -10.47 11.25 -18.37
N CYS A 139 -10.39 10.94 -17.07
CA CYS A 139 -10.74 9.60 -16.54
C CYS A 139 -11.88 9.61 -15.53
N GLY A 140 -12.43 10.78 -15.19
CA GLY A 140 -13.51 10.93 -14.21
C GLY A 140 -13.12 10.72 -12.75
N LYS A 141 -11.85 10.39 -12.46
CA LYS A 141 -11.39 10.13 -11.09
C LYS A 141 -11.49 11.38 -10.21
N PRO A 142 -12.09 11.28 -9.00
CA PRO A 142 -12.02 12.35 -8.02
C PRO A 142 -10.60 12.46 -7.46
N CYS A 143 -10.02 13.65 -7.57
CA CYS A 143 -8.70 14.00 -7.05
C CYS A 143 -8.85 15.07 -5.98
N ALA A 144 -7.91 15.14 -5.04
CA ALA A 144 -7.92 16.19 -4.03
C ALA A 144 -7.70 17.57 -4.67
N VAL A 145 -8.28 18.62 -4.07
CA VAL A 145 -8.21 19.99 -4.61
C VAL A 145 -6.80 20.55 -4.72
N THR A 146 -5.88 20.04 -3.89
CA THR A 146 -4.46 20.42 -3.86
C THR A 146 -3.62 19.72 -4.93
N MET A 147 -4.20 18.84 -5.74
CA MET A 147 -3.49 18.12 -6.79
C MET A 147 -3.55 18.89 -8.12
N ASP A 148 -2.39 19.02 -8.76
CA ASP A 148 -2.27 19.60 -10.12
C ASP A 148 -2.28 18.54 -11.22
N ILE A 149 -2.10 17.27 -10.86
CA ILE A 149 -2.05 16.15 -11.79
C ILE A 149 -2.91 15.00 -11.25
N CYS A 150 -3.70 14.38 -12.11
CA CYS A 150 -4.49 13.20 -11.77
C CYS A 150 -3.59 12.02 -11.43
N ASN A 151 -3.72 11.47 -10.21
CA ASN A 151 -2.97 10.29 -9.74
C ASN A 151 -3.48 8.97 -10.31
N SER A 152 -4.06 8.98 -11.51
CA SER A 152 -4.46 7.77 -12.22
C SER A 152 -4.03 7.81 -13.67
N CYS A 153 -4.24 8.93 -14.36
CA CYS A 153 -3.92 9.06 -15.78
C CYS A 153 -2.89 10.14 -16.10
N GLY A 154 -2.39 10.90 -15.11
CA GLY A 154 -1.39 11.93 -15.32
C GLY A 154 -1.90 13.21 -16.01
N ALA A 155 -3.20 13.32 -16.30
CA ALA A 155 -3.77 14.53 -16.88
C ALA A 155 -3.71 15.72 -15.91
N SER A 156 -3.53 16.93 -16.45
CA SER A 156 -3.57 18.17 -15.68
C SER A 156 -4.91 18.37 -14.98
N LEU A 157 -4.86 18.93 -13.77
CA LEU A 157 -5.99 19.32 -12.94
C LEU A 157 -5.98 20.83 -12.63
N ALA A 158 -5.07 21.61 -13.22
CA ALA A 158 -4.91 23.03 -12.94
C ALA A 158 -6.23 23.80 -13.18
N ASP A 159 -6.86 23.56 -14.33
CA ASP A 159 -8.08 24.26 -14.77
C ASP A 159 -9.39 23.51 -14.45
N ILE A 160 -9.31 22.44 -13.65
CA ILE A 160 -10.47 21.66 -13.26
C ILE A 160 -11.17 22.36 -12.09
N ALA A 161 -12.43 22.73 -12.30
CA ALA A 161 -13.26 23.33 -11.25
C ALA A 161 -13.42 22.40 -10.05
N ILE A 162 -13.47 23.00 -8.85
CA ILE A 162 -13.78 22.27 -7.62
C ILE A 162 -15.25 21.85 -7.65
N SER A 163 -15.49 20.59 -7.32
CA SER A 163 -16.80 19.97 -7.18
C SER A 163 -16.87 19.23 -5.85
N LYS A 164 -18.02 18.62 -5.55
CA LYS A 164 -18.25 17.91 -4.30
C LYS A 164 -18.40 16.40 -4.53
N SER A 165 -17.94 15.60 -3.58
CA SER A 165 -18.26 14.17 -3.48
C SER A 165 -18.64 13.81 -2.06
N ALA A 166 -19.54 12.83 -1.88
CA ALA A 166 -20.02 12.45 -0.55
C ALA A 166 -18.84 12.06 0.37
N ASN A 167 -18.83 12.61 1.59
CA ASN A 167 -17.91 12.21 2.64
C ASN A 167 -18.43 10.92 3.29
N LEU A 168 -17.92 9.79 2.80
CA LEU A 168 -18.44 8.47 3.18
C LEU A 168 -18.31 8.22 4.69
N PHE A 169 -17.27 8.74 5.33
CA PHE A 169 -17.03 8.51 6.76
C PHE A 169 -18.03 9.28 7.62
N VAL A 170 -18.40 10.50 7.20
CA VAL A 170 -19.51 11.23 7.81
C VAL A 170 -20.84 10.50 7.56
N GLY A 171 -21.01 9.88 6.39
CA GLY A 171 -22.12 8.96 6.12
C GLY A 171 -22.19 7.79 7.11
N PHE A 172 -21.05 7.18 7.44
CA PHE A 172 -20.98 6.12 8.46
C PHE A 172 -21.33 6.65 9.85
N ILE A 173 -20.80 7.81 10.24
CA ILE A 173 -21.03 8.44 11.55
C ILE A 173 -22.51 8.76 11.76
N PHE A 174 -23.22 9.25 10.75
CA PHE A 174 -24.65 9.56 10.85
C PHE A 174 -25.56 8.38 10.49
N GLY A 175 -25.02 7.27 9.99
CA GLY A 175 -25.79 6.09 9.58
C GLY A 175 -26.69 6.35 8.36
N VAL A 176 -26.15 7.02 7.34
CA VAL A 176 -26.85 7.25 6.06
C VAL A 176 -27.02 5.93 5.30
N ASP A 177 -28.18 5.75 4.68
CA ASP A 177 -28.56 4.51 4.00
C ASP A 177 -27.84 4.32 2.64
N LYS A 178 -27.84 5.35 1.77
CA LYS A 178 -27.39 5.22 0.38
C LYS A 178 -26.29 6.21 -0.02
N ALA A 179 -25.32 5.70 -0.76
CA ALA A 179 -24.35 6.49 -1.53
C ALA A 179 -23.91 5.69 -2.77
N ASN A 180 -23.05 6.28 -3.59
CA ASN A 180 -22.39 5.58 -4.71
C ASN A 180 -21.40 4.50 -4.24
N PHE A 181 -21.20 4.38 -2.92
CA PHE A 181 -20.38 3.37 -2.26
C PHE A 181 -21.21 2.72 -1.14
N PRO A 182 -21.05 1.41 -0.86
CA PRO A 182 -21.75 0.75 0.24
C PRO A 182 -21.49 1.43 1.58
N LEU A 183 -22.56 1.80 2.30
CA LEU A 183 -22.46 2.42 3.64
C LEU A 183 -22.55 1.41 4.80
N LYS A 184 -22.79 0.14 4.47
CA LYS A 184 -22.57 -0.99 5.39
C LYS A 184 -21.09 -1.33 5.37
N ILE A 185 -20.45 -1.21 6.53
CA ILE A 185 -18.99 -1.34 6.68
C ILE A 185 -18.61 -2.64 7.39
N SER A 186 -17.42 -3.13 7.04
CA SER A 186 -16.80 -4.31 7.63
C SER A 186 -16.25 -3.99 9.03
N MET A 187 -17.14 -3.79 10.00
CA MET A 187 -16.80 -3.33 11.35
C MET A 187 -15.97 -4.38 12.11
N ARG A 188 -14.84 -3.96 12.69
CA ARG A 188 -13.93 -4.80 13.48
C ARG A 188 -13.88 -4.40 14.95
N HIS A 189 -14.06 -3.12 15.24
CA HIS A 189 -14.18 -2.61 16.59
C HIS A 189 -14.97 -1.30 16.58
N GLU A 190 -15.75 -1.05 17.62
CA GLU A 190 -16.49 0.21 17.76
C GLU A 190 -16.68 0.55 19.24
N THR A 191 -16.55 1.83 19.52
CA THR A 191 -16.99 2.47 20.77
C THR A 191 -17.86 3.66 20.40
N GLU A 192 -18.37 4.42 21.37
CA GLU A 192 -19.04 5.68 21.05
C GLU A 192 -18.10 6.71 20.40
N ASP A 193 -16.80 6.64 20.64
CA ASP A 193 -15.86 7.68 20.21
C ASP A 193 -15.10 7.34 18.92
N ILE A 194 -14.94 6.05 18.64
CA ILE A 194 -14.09 5.53 17.56
C ILE A 194 -14.81 4.39 16.84
N MET A 195 -14.72 4.37 15.51
CA MET A 195 -15.05 3.21 14.68
C MET A 195 -13.77 2.65 14.05
N VAL A 196 -13.67 1.33 13.94
CA VAL A 196 -12.60 0.63 13.24
C VAL A 196 -13.18 -0.41 12.30
N PHE A 197 -12.85 -0.33 11.02
CA PHE A 197 -13.37 -1.22 9.99
C PHE A 197 -12.27 -1.57 8.98
N ASP A 198 -12.45 -2.69 8.25
CA ASP A 198 -11.51 -3.07 7.19
C ASP A 198 -11.49 -2.01 6.07
N ASP A 199 -10.31 -1.66 5.58
CA ASP A 199 -10.20 -0.75 4.44
C ASP A 199 -10.71 -1.44 3.15
N PRO A 200 -11.69 -0.88 2.42
CA PRO A 200 -12.10 -1.41 1.11
C PRO A 200 -10.98 -1.36 0.05
N LEU A 201 -9.95 -0.57 0.30
CA LEU A 201 -8.71 -0.46 -0.46
C LEU A 201 -7.53 -1.13 0.25
N ALA A 202 -7.80 -2.15 1.07
CA ALA A 202 -6.80 -2.97 1.74
C ALA A 202 -5.63 -3.37 0.80
N ILE A 203 -4.41 -3.11 1.26
CA ILE A 203 -3.15 -3.43 0.55
C ILE A 203 -2.30 -4.45 1.31
N THR A 204 -2.80 -4.90 2.46
CA THR A 204 -2.30 -6.03 3.25
C THR A 204 -3.48 -6.94 3.59
N ARG A 205 -3.22 -8.14 4.10
CA ARG A 205 -4.31 -9.06 4.53
C ARG A 205 -5.10 -8.54 5.75
N ALA A 206 -4.47 -7.69 6.55
CA ALA A 206 -5.06 -7.06 7.74
C ALA A 206 -4.78 -5.54 7.70
N HIS A 207 -5.68 -4.81 7.02
CA HIS A 207 -5.66 -3.37 6.88
C HIS A 207 -6.98 -2.80 7.39
N VAL A 208 -6.92 -2.07 8.50
CA VAL A 208 -8.08 -1.39 9.08
C VAL A 208 -7.89 0.12 9.09
N LEU A 209 -9.01 0.84 9.07
CA LEU A 209 -9.09 2.28 9.29
C LEU A 209 -9.68 2.54 10.65
N SER A 210 -9.02 3.36 11.46
CA SER A 210 -9.56 3.87 12.73
C SER A 210 -9.99 5.32 12.55
N VAL A 211 -11.23 5.64 12.89
CA VAL A 211 -11.89 6.92 12.59
C VAL A 211 -12.61 7.44 13.84
N PRO A 212 -12.37 8.70 14.28
CA PRO A 212 -13.13 9.28 15.36
C PRO A 212 -14.52 9.69 14.90
N THR A 213 -15.49 9.60 15.82
CA THR A 213 -16.91 9.81 15.50
C THR A 213 -17.53 10.96 16.26
N GLN A 214 -16.83 11.52 17.25
CA GLN A 214 -17.31 12.63 18.10
C GLN A 214 -16.80 14.00 17.68
N VAL A 215 -15.78 14.05 16.81
CA VAL A 215 -15.17 15.30 16.35
C VAL A 215 -15.07 15.31 14.84
N TYR A 216 -15.30 16.47 14.22
CA TYR A 216 -14.96 16.69 12.83
C TYR A 216 -13.48 17.06 12.73
N CYS A 217 -12.72 16.21 12.05
CA CYS A 217 -11.30 16.43 11.84
C CYS A 217 -10.97 16.10 10.39
N PRO A 218 -11.09 17.02 9.43
CA PRO A 218 -10.94 16.74 8.00
C PRO A 218 -9.68 15.93 7.65
N ASP A 219 -8.54 16.26 8.25
CA ASP A 219 -7.27 15.55 8.11
C ASP A 219 -6.29 15.95 9.23
N ILE A 220 -5.02 15.53 9.10
CA ILE A 220 -3.97 15.77 10.09
C ILE A 220 -3.70 17.24 10.37
N ARG A 221 -4.05 18.17 9.48
CA ARG A 221 -3.83 19.60 9.70
C ARG A 221 -4.66 20.13 10.87
N SER A 222 -5.85 19.57 11.07
CA SER A 222 -6.73 19.92 12.20
C SER A 222 -6.17 19.48 13.56
N LEU A 223 -5.18 18.60 13.60
CA LEU A 223 -4.56 18.15 14.86
C LEU A 223 -3.69 19.25 15.50
N PHE A 224 -3.17 20.19 14.70
CA PHE A 224 -2.21 21.19 15.17
C PHE A 224 -2.87 22.41 15.83
N SER A 225 -4.20 22.56 15.74
CA SER A 225 -4.93 23.63 16.42
C SER A 225 -5.12 23.36 17.92
N ASP A 226 -5.11 22.09 18.34
CA ASP A 226 -5.18 21.67 19.73
C ASP A 226 -4.30 20.42 19.98
N PRO A 227 -2.98 20.60 20.12
CA PRO A 227 -2.04 19.50 20.26
C PRO A 227 -2.29 18.56 21.46
N PRO A 228 -2.64 19.06 22.67
CA PRO A 228 -2.97 18.17 23.79
C PRO A 228 -4.13 17.22 23.49
N ASN A 229 -5.25 17.74 22.99
CA ASN A 229 -6.42 16.90 22.68
C ASN A 229 -6.17 16.00 21.45
N ALA A 230 -5.36 16.46 20.49
CA ALA A 230 -4.91 15.65 19.37
C ALA A 230 -4.12 14.42 19.84
N LEU A 231 -3.19 14.57 20.80
CA LEU A 231 -2.43 13.43 21.34
C LEU A 231 -3.33 12.39 22.00
N VAL A 232 -4.32 12.82 22.79
CA VAL A 232 -5.31 11.92 23.40
C VAL A 232 -6.12 11.18 22.34
N LEU A 233 -6.60 11.92 21.33
CA LEU A 233 -7.36 11.36 20.22
C LEU A 233 -6.55 10.31 19.46
N LEU A 234 -5.30 10.62 19.08
CA LEU A 234 -4.45 9.70 18.34
C LEU A 234 -4.13 8.42 19.13
N ASN A 235 -3.93 8.52 20.44
CA ASN A 235 -3.76 7.35 21.30
C ASN A 235 -5.02 6.47 21.34
N LYS A 236 -6.21 7.07 21.45
CA LYS A 236 -7.48 6.32 21.37
C LYS A 236 -7.63 5.61 20.03
N MET A 237 -7.34 6.31 18.92
CA MET A 237 -7.46 5.75 17.57
C MET A 237 -6.51 4.57 17.35
N GLU A 238 -5.25 4.71 17.75
CA GLU A 238 -4.23 3.67 17.59
C GLU A 238 -4.56 2.45 18.47
N GLN A 239 -4.95 2.66 19.73
CA GLN A 239 -5.35 1.57 20.62
C GLN A 239 -6.60 0.83 20.11
N ALA A 240 -7.60 1.55 19.58
CA ALA A 240 -8.78 0.92 18.99
C ALA A 240 -8.42 0.08 17.76
N ALA A 241 -7.51 0.57 16.90
CA ALA A 241 -7.02 -0.17 15.74
C ALA A 241 -6.25 -1.43 16.15
N TRP A 242 -5.40 -1.34 17.18
CA TRP A 242 -4.70 -2.50 17.73
C TRP A 242 -5.68 -3.54 18.27
N THR A 243 -6.65 -3.12 19.09
CA THR A 243 -7.70 -4.00 19.63
C THR A 243 -8.42 -4.75 18.52
N ALA A 244 -8.75 -4.07 17.40
CA ALA A 244 -9.39 -4.69 16.25
C ALA A 244 -8.55 -5.79 15.59
N LEU A 245 -7.23 -5.60 15.47
CA LEU A 245 -6.33 -6.63 14.94
C LEU A 245 -6.11 -7.77 15.94
N GLU A 246 -5.86 -7.43 17.20
CA GLU A 246 -5.59 -8.36 18.30
C GLU A 246 -6.76 -9.33 18.53
N GLN A 247 -7.98 -8.81 18.61
CA GLN A 247 -9.20 -9.60 18.83
C GLN A 247 -9.75 -10.24 17.55
N GLY A 248 -9.28 -9.77 16.38
CA GLY A 248 -9.72 -10.24 15.08
C GLY A 248 -8.69 -11.19 14.45
N PRO A 249 -8.02 -10.80 13.34
CA PRO A 249 -7.08 -11.67 12.63
C PRO A 249 -6.01 -12.33 13.51
N LEU A 250 -5.45 -11.62 14.49
CA LEU A 250 -4.34 -12.13 15.31
C LEU A 250 -4.79 -13.17 16.35
N ALA A 251 -6.06 -13.14 16.78
CA ALA A 251 -6.62 -14.18 17.64
C ALA A 251 -6.79 -15.52 16.92
N SER A 252 -6.89 -15.51 15.58
CA SER A 252 -7.03 -16.74 14.78
C SER A 252 -5.68 -17.38 14.50
N GLU A 253 -5.39 -18.51 15.15
CA GLU A 253 -4.16 -19.28 14.92
C GLU A 253 -4.06 -19.77 13.46
N ALA A 254 -5.18 -20.21 12.88
CA ALA A 254 -5.22 -20.65 11.49
C ALA A 254 -4.88 -19.50 10.52
N TRP A 255 -5.42 -18.30 10.78
CA TRP A 255 -5.08 -17.13 9.98
C TRP A 255 -3.61 -16.76 10.14
N ARG A 256 -3.09 -16.67 11.37
CA ARG A 256 -1.68 -16.27 11.61
C ARG A 256 -0.69 -17.24 10.96
N ARG A 257 -0.90 -18.55 11.11
CA ARG A 257 -0.05 -19.58 10.51
C ARG A 257 0.06 -19.47 9.00
N GLN A 258 -1.02 -19.01 8.36
CA GLN A 258 -1.03 -18.83 6.92
C GLN A 258 -0.56 -17.44 6.48
N ALA A 259 -1.00 -16.38 7.18
CA ALA A 259 -0.75 -15.00 6.79
C ALA A 259 0.65 -14.51 7.14
N LEU A 260 1.29 -15.12 8.13
CA LEU A 260 2.61 -14.74 8.62
C LEU A 260 3.60 -15.86 8.35
N SER A 261 4.86 -15.49 8.12
CA SER A 261 5.96 -16.45 8.01
C SER A 261 6.08 -17.28 9.29
N PRO A 262 6.77 -18.45 9.27
CA PRO A 262 7.02 -19.20 10.49
C PRO A 262 7.68 -18.37 11.60
N ALA A 263 8.61 -17.47 11.24
CA ALA A 263 9.25 -16.56 12.18
C ALA A 263 8.26 -15.50 12.72
N GLY A 264 7.46 -14.89 11.85
CA GLY A 264 6.45 -13.91 12.24
C GLY A 264 5.35 -14.51 13.12
N ASN A 265 4.88 -15.71 12.80
CA ASN A 265 3.86 -16.42 13.56
C ASN A 265 4.35 -16.86 14.95
N ALA A 266 5.66 -17.06 15.12
CA ALA A 266 6.27 -17.39 16.41
C ALA A 266 6.41 -16.19 17.35
N LEU A 267 6.30 -14.96 16.85
CA LEU A 267 6.36 -13.77 17.69
C LEU A 267 5.15 -13.69 18.64
N PRO A 268 5.33 -13.18 19.87
CA PRO A 268 4.22 -12.78 20.71
C PRO A 268 3.31 -11.78 20.00
N ILE A 269 1.99 -11.89 20.18
CA ILE A 269 1.02 -11.00 19.52
C ILE A 269 1.33 -9.53 19.80
N ALA A 270 1.69 -9.18 21.03
CA ALA A 270 2.07 -7.82 21.39
C ALA A 270 3.28 -7.28 20.60
N GLU A 271 4.23 -8.15 20.25
CA GLU A 271 5.40 -7.76 19.45
C GLU A 271 5.05 -7.51 17.98
N LEU A 272 3.98 -8.14 17.46
CA LEU A 272 3.52 -7.88 16.08
C LEU A 272 3.10 -6.42 15.86
N ARG A 273 2.75 -5.68 16.93
CA ARG A 273 2.43 -4.25 16.86
C ARG A 273 3.55 -3.41 16.26
N GLN A 274 4.82 -3.81 16.42
CA GLN A 274 5.96 -3.08 15.85
C GLN A 274 6.06 -3.21 14.32
N HIS A 275 5.38 -4.21 13.75
CA HIS A 275 5.34 -4.50 12.33
C HIS A 275 4.09 -3.93 11.63
N VAL A 276 3.32 -3.10 12.35
CA VAL A 276 2.21 -2.35 11.78
C VAL A 276 2.73 -1.04 11.21
N LEU A 277 2.42 -0.81 9.93
CA LEU A 277 2.57 0.49 9.31
C LEU A 277 1.38 1.38 9.69
N MET A 278 1.68 2.53 10.28
CA MET A 278 0.70 3.45 10.87
C MET A 278 0.88 4.85 10.31
N ALA A 279 -0.09 5.35 9.55
CA ALA A 279 0.07 6.64 8.88
C ALA A 279 -1.25 7.30 8.49
N PHE A 280 -1.12 8.57 8.11
CA PHE A 280 -2.17 9.37 7.52
C PHE A 280 -1.81 9.76 6.09
N ASN A 281 -2.84 9.95 5.26
CA ASN A 281 -2.68 10.57 3.95
C ASN A 281 -2.96 12.07 4.03
N LEU A 282 -2.12 12.88 3.39
CA LEU A 282 -2.39 14.30 3.15
C LEU A 282 -2.12 14.63 1.66
N PRO A 283 -3.12 15.05 0.87
CA PRO A 283 -4.53 15.18 1.23
C PRO A 283 -5.18 13.83 1.55
N PRO A 284 -6.23 13.81 2.40
CA PRO A 284 -6.97 12.59 2.72
C PRO A 284 -7.88 12.19 1.55
N SER A 285 -8.38 10.95 1.55
CA SER A 285 -9.39 10.49 0.59
C SER A 285 -10.82 10.88 0.98
N GLN A 286 -11.06 11.11 2.27
CA GLN A 286 -12.32 11.51 2.89
C GLN A 286 -11.99 12.58 3.93
N TYR A 287 -12.81 13.64 4.04
CA TYR A 287 -12.64 14.73 5.02
C TYR A 287 -13.11 14.28 6.39
N GLN A 288 -12.47 13.26 6.92
CA GLN A 288 -12.57 12.81 8.29
C GLN A 288 -11.32 12.00 8.59
N LEU A 289 -10.65 12.33 9.69
CA LEU A 289 -9.36 11.78 10.06
C LEU A 289 -9.47 10.26 10.15
N HIS A 290 -8.55 9.57 9.49
CA HIS A 290 -8.49 8.13 9.51
C HIS A 290 -7.05 7.67 9.57
N LEU A 291 -6.74 6.91 10.61
CA LEU A 291 -5.46 6.24 10.75
C LEU A 291 -5.50 4.98 9.89
N GLN A 292 -4.63 4.90 8.88
CA GLN A 292 -4.37 3.64 8.19
C GLN A 292 -3.50 2.78 9.09
N TYR A 293 -3.99 1.57 9.40
CA TYR A 293 -3.35 0.63 10.31
C TYR A 293 -3.18 -0.71 9.60
N MET A 294 -1.98 -0.95 9.09
CA MET A 294 -1.67 -2.03 8.17
C MET A 294 -0.67 -2.99 8.79
N LEU A 295 -1.11 -4.19 9.18
CA LEU A 295 -0.19 -5.26 9.51
C LEU A 295 0.40 -5.82 8.21
N LEU A 296 1.74 -5.83 8.13
CA LEU A 296 2.49 -6.34 6.99
C LEU A 296 2.46 -7.88 6.92
N PRO A 297 2.72 -8.51 5.76
CA PRO A 297 3.23 -7.93 4.50
C PRO A 297 2.19 -7.22 3.62
N LEU A 298 2.68 -6.45 2.64
CA LEU A 298 1.93 -6.02 1.47
C LEU A 298 1.52 -7.22 0.61
N LEU A 299 0.37 -7.13 -0.07
CA LEU A 299 0.02 -8.11 -1.11
C LEU A 299 1.03 -8.04 -2.27
N PRO A 300 1.28 -9.13 -3.02
CA PRO A 300 2.30 -9.15 -4.07
C PRO A 300 2.18 -8.01 -5.09
N SER A 301 0.96 -7.72 -5.58
CA SER A 301 0.74 -6.60 -6.52
C SER A 301 1.09 -5.24 -5.90
N HIS A 302 0.74 -5.03 -4.63
CA HIS A 302 1.03 -3.79 -3.90
C HIS A 302 2.51 -3.64 -3.52
N LEU A 303 3.22 -4.74 -3.26
CA LEU A 303 4.68 -4.74 -3.13
C LEU A 303 5.35 -4.29 -4.43
N GLY A 304 4.85 -4.76 -5.58
CA GLY A 304 5.30 -4.30 -6.89
C GLY A 304 5.09 -2.81 -7.12
N VAL A 305 3.93 -2.28 -6.73
CA VAL A 305 3.66 -0.83 -6.79
C VAL A 305 4.62 -0.08 -5.87
N TYR A 306 4.84 -0.56 -4.65
CA TYR A 306 5.80 0.02 -3.69
C TYR A 306 7.22 0.10 -4.27
N ARG A 307 7.75 -1.01 -4.79
CA ARG A 307 9.11 -1.09 -5.36
C ARG A 307 9.31 -0.20 -6.58
N LYS A 308 8.24 0.14 -7.30
CA LYS A 308 8.26 1.10 -8.42
C LYS A 308 8.16 2.57 -7.95
N GLY A 309 8.29 2.82 -6.65
CA GLY A 309 8.12 4.15 -6.05
C GLY A 309 6.67 4.60 -5.96
N GLY A 310 5.71 3.69 -6.13
CA GLY A 310 4.31 3.91 -5.78
C GLY A 310 4.05 3.64 -4.30
N HIS A 311 2.84 3.92 -3.82
CA HIS A 311 2.50 3.92 -2.39
C HIS A 311 3.39 4.84 -1.54
N PHE A 312 2.90 5.19 -0.34
CA PHE A 312 3.65 5.90 0.71
C PHE A 312 4.51 7.10 0.27
N LEU A 313 4.07 7.83 -0.76
CA LEU A 313 4.83 8.91 -1.38
C LEU A 313 5.18 9.99 -0.36
N LYS A 314 6.39 10.54 -0.46
CA LYS A 314 6.79 11.72 0.33
C LYS A 314 5.78 12.84 0.17
N LEU A 315 5.55 13.56 1.26
CA LEU A 315 4.57 14.65 1.38
C LEU A 315 3.11 14.23 1.15
N ARG A 316 2.85 12.92 1.05
CA ARG A 316 1.51 12.33 1.07
C ARG A 316 1.34 11.38 2.24
N HIS A 317 2.36 10.57 2.52
CA HIS A 317 2.43 9.66 3.66
C HIS A 317 2.98 10.38 4.88
N PHE A 318 2.20 10.48 5.94
CA PHE A 318 2.60 11.06 7.21
C PHE A 318 2.59 9.97 8.28
N PRO A 319 3.77 9.42 8.64
CA PRO A 319 3.86 8.39 9.68
C PRO A 319 3.27 8.90 11.01
N LEU A 320 2.53 8.05 11.72
CA LEU A 320 1.95 8.40 13.02
C LEU A 320 3.02 8.90 14.00
N ALA A 321 4.20 8.27 14.00
CA ALA A 321 5.32 8.66 14.86
C ALA A 321 5.79 10.10 14.60
N TYR A 322 5.81 10.55 13.34
CA TYR A 322 6.15 11.93 12.98
C TYR A 322 5.10 12.92 13.52
N VAL A 323 3.81 12.61 13.31
CA VAL A 323 2.71 13.46 13.77
C VAL A 323 2.72 13.57 15.30
N LEU A 324 2.89 12.45 16.02
CA LEU A 324 3.01 12.44 17.48
C LEU A 324 4.21 13.25 17.97
N ALA A 325 5.37 13.15 17.32
CA ALA A 325 6.56 13.93 17.68
C ALA A 325 6.31 15.44 17.50
N ALA A 326 5.68 15.84 16.40
CA ALA A 326 5.36 17.24 16.13
C ALA A 326 4.36 17.82 17.16
N LEU A 327 3.31 17.06 17.50
CA LEU A 327 2.33 17.48 18.51
C LEU A 327 2.95 17.56 19.90
N LYS A 328 3.81 16.60 20.28
CA LYS A 328 4.54 16.64 21.56
C LYS A 328 5.44 17.88 21.65
N ALA A 329 6.20 18.18 20.60
CA ALA A 329 7.05 19.36 20.55
C ALA A 329 6.24 20.66 20.71
N LEU A 330 5.04 20.74 20.13
CA LEU A 330 4.12 21.87 20.33
C LEU A 330 3.61 21.98 21.77
N VAL A 331 3.21 20.85 22.38
CA VAL A 331 2.79 20.82 23.79
C VAL A 331 3.92 21.28 24.71
N GLU A 332 5.15 20.84 24.45
CA GLU A 332 6.33 21.20 25.25
C GLU A 332 6.60 22.72 25.25
N ILE A 333 6.36 23.41 24.13
CA ILE A 333 6.52 24.87 24.02
C ILE A 333 5.23 25.66 24.28
N GLY A 334 4.11 24.97 24.53
CA GLY A 334 2.81 25.60 24.76
C GLY A 334 2.23 26.33 23.54
N GLU A 335 2.54 25.88 22.32
CA GLU A 335 2.04 26.49 21.08
C GLU A 335 0.99 25.61 20.38
N SER A 336 0.17 26.25 19.56
CA SER A 336 -0.68 25.61 18.55
C SER A 336 -0.77 26.50 17.31
N PHE A 337 -1.22 25.96 16.18
CA PHE A 337 -1.44 26.75 14.97
C PHE A 337 -2.52 26.16 14.06
N ASP A 338 -3.21 27.03 13.32
CA ASP A 338 -4.14 26.62 12.28
C ASP A 338 -3.36 26.19 11.03
N ALA A 339 -3.32 24.89 10.77
CA ALA A 339 -2.70 24.31 9.59
C ALA A 339 -3.69 24.01 8.46
N THR A 340 -4.99 24.27 8.62
CA THR A 340 -6.06 23.73 7.74
C THR A 340 -5.88 24.09 6.26
N LYS A 341 -5.21 25.21 5.97
CA LYS A 341 -4.94 25.69 4.61
C LYS A 341 -3.50 25.43 4.14
N MET A 342 -2.64 24.88 4.99
CA MET A 342 -1.25 24.61 4.63
C MET A 342 -1.16 23.49 3.60
N MET A 343 -0.29 23.69 2.63
CA MET A 343 0.21 22.63 1.75
C MET A 343 1.14 21.70 2.53
N PRO A 344 1.28 20.41 2.13
CA PRO A 344 2.14 19.46 2.85
C PRO A 344 3.57 19.96 3.08
N LYS A 345 4.17 20.66 2.10
CA LYS A 345 5.52 21.26 2.23
C LYS A 345 5.59 22.35 3.29
N GLU A 346 4.56 23.18 3.39
CA GLU A 346 4.50 24.28 4.37
C GLU A 346 4.33 23.72 5.78
N LEU A 347 3.49 22.70 5.93
CA LEU A 347 3.33 21.99 7.20
C LEU A 347 4.65 21.38 7.67
N VAL A 348 5.35 20.65 6.79
CA VAL A 348 6.68 20.08 7.08
C VAL A 348 7.70 21.17 7.43
N ALA A 349 7.74 22.27 6.67
CA ALA A 349 8.64 23.38 6.93
C ALA A 349 8.33 24.14 8.23
N ARG A 350 7.08 24.14 8.69
CA ARG A 350 6.70 24.70 9.99
C ARG A 350 7.12 23.76 11.12
N ILE A 351 6.86 22.47 10.99
CA ILE A 351 7.21 21.44 11.99
C ILE A 351 8.72 21.28 12.14
N SER A 352 9.50 21.41 11.06
CA SER A 352 10.96 21.31 11.14
C SER A 352 11.60 22.37 12.04
N LYS A 353 10.96 23.54 12.20
CA LYS A 353 11.39 24.59 13.15
C LYS A 353 11.27 24.15 14.61
N LEU A 354 10.50 23.09 14.89
CA LEU A 354 10.37 22.44 16.19
C LEU A 354 11.42 21.33 16.40
N GLY A 355 12.35 21.13 15.46
CA GLY A 355 13.37 20.08 15.51
C GLY A 355 12.86 18.69 15.09
N VAL A 356 11.67 18.59 14.51
CA VAL A 356 11.08 17.32 14.05
C VAL A 356 11.28 17.16 12.54
N ASP A 357 12.12 16.20 12.14
CA ASP A 357 12.51 15.97 10.75
C ASP A 357 11.56 14.97 10.05
N TYR A 358 10.82 15.46 9.06
CA TYR A 358 9.92 14.65 8.24
C TYR A 358 10.65 13.64 7.36
N ASP A 359 11.73 14.04 6.69
CA ASP A 359 12.45 13.17 5.76
C ASP A 359 13.11 12.01 6.50
N GLN A 360 13.66 12.28 7.69
CA GLN A 360 14.18 11.23 8.56
C GLN A 360 13.07 10.29 9.04
N ALA A 361 11.94 10.82 9.48
CA ALA A 361 10.83 10.00 9.96
C ALA A 361 10.22 9.13 8.84
N HIS A 362 10.06 9.69 7.64
CA HIS A 362 9.61 8.95 6.45
C HIS A 362 10.59 7.84 6.08
N ALA A 363 11.89 8.14 6.00
CA ALA A 363 12.91 7.14 5.67
C ALA A 363 12.94 5.98 6.68
N LYS A 364 12.88 6.28 7.99
CA LYS A 364 12.81 5.27 9.06
C LYS A 364 11.55 4.40 8.94
N ASP A 365 10.42 5.00 8.56
CA ASP A 365 9.17 4.26 8.40
C ASP A 365 9.22 3.31 7.19
N MET A 366 9.84 3.74 6.08
CA MET A 366 10.06 2.89 4.90
C MET A 366 11.05 1.75 5.16
N GLU A 367 12.15 2.03 5.88
CA GLU A 367 13.10 0.99 6.31
C GLU A 367 12.40 -0.06 7.19
N ARG A 368 11.56 0.40 8.13
CA ARG A 368 10.76 -0.49 8.99
C ARG A 368 9.76 -1.31 8.18
N LEU A 369 9.12 -0.69 7.19
CA LEU A 369 8.21 -1.37 6.27
C LEU A 369 8.93 -2.52 5.57
N GLU A 370 10.08 -2.26 4.94
CA GLU A 370 10.83 -3.28 4.21
C GLU A 370 11.25 -4.44 5.10
N LYS A 371 11.81 -4.15 6.28
CA LYS A 371 12.22 -5.16 7.26
C LYS A 371 11.04 -6.01 7.74
N SER A 372 9.92 -5.35 8.05
CA SER A 372 8.72 -6.04 8.55
C SER A 372 8.02 -6.82 7.45
N ASN A 373 8.02 -6.32 6.21
CA ASN A 373 7.48 -7.02 5.05
C ASN A 373 8.27 -8.31 4.80
N ALA A 374 9.59 -8.23 4.73
CA ALA A 374 10.45 -9.39 4.53
C ALA A 374 10.33 -10.41 5.68
N LEU A 375 10.24 -9.95 6.93
CA LEU A 375 10.09 -10.83 8.09
C LEU A 375 8.73 -11.56 8.09
N LEU A 376 7.64 -10.86 7.82
CA LEU A 376 6.29 -11.40 7.98
C LEU A 376 5.76 -12.11 6.73
N ALA A 377 6.35 -11.90 5.55
CA ALA A 377 5.79 -12.43 4.32
C ALA A 377 5.77 -13.96 4.22
N ASN A 378 4.66 -14.50 3.70
CA ASN A 378 4.42 -15.94 3.59
C ASN A 378 3.51 -16.26 2.38
N PHE A 379 3.92 -15.84 1.18
CA PHE A 379 3.21 -16.16 -0.05
C PHE A 379 3.84 -17.40 -0.70
N ASP A 380 3.17 -18.55 -0.57
CA ASP A 380 3.59 -19.79 -1.24
C ASP A 380 3.20 -19.73 -2.73
N PRO A 381 4.15 -19.86 -3.68
CA PRO A 381 3.85 -19.91 -5.10
C PRO A 381 2.83 -20.99 -5.50
N ALA A 382 2.68 -22.06 -4.72
CA ALA A 382 1.69 -23.12 -4.95
C ALA A 382 0.24 -22.63 -4.80
N ASP A 383 0.02 -21.51 -4.09
CA ASP A 383 -1.29 -20.92 -3.85
C ASP A 383 -1.72 -19.92 -4.94
N PHE A 384 -0.89 -19.74 -5.97
CA PHE A 384 -1.11 -18.81 -7.06
C PHE A 384 -1.00 -19.53 -8.41
N SER A 385 -1.72 -19.05 -9.44
CA SER A 385 -1.71 -19.69 -10.76
C SER A 385 -0.73 -19.05 -11.74
N TYR A 386 -0.40 -17.77 -11.54
CA TYR A 386 0.29 -16.95 -12.53
C TYR A 386 1.38 -16.08 -11.91
N GLY A 387 2.19 -15.49 -12.78
CA GLY A 387 3.02 -14.33 -12.47
C GLY A 387 2.55 -13.09 -13.25
N ILE A 388 2.86 -11.89 -12.75
CA ILE A 388 2.73 -10.64 -13.49
C ILE A 388 4.12 -10.02 -13.64
N SER A 389 4.59 -9.92 -14.88
CA SER A 389 5.86 -9.29 -15.24
C SER A 389 5.59 -8.07 -16.10
N SER A 390 6.01 -6.89 -15.64
CA SER A 390 5.80 -5.61 -16.36
C SER A 390 4.36 -5.36 -16.84
N GLY A 391 3.37 -5.81 -16.06
CA GLY A 391 1.94 -5.67 -16.38
C GLY A 391 1.38 -6.73 -17.33
N VAL A 392 2.20 -7.70 -17.73
CA VAL A 392 1.82 -8.84 -18.57
C VAL A 392 1.69 -10.09 -17.71
N VAL A 393 0.63 -10.86 -17.94
CA VAL A 393 0.42 -12.15 -17.27
C VAL A 393 1.34 -13.20 -17.90
N VAL A 394 2.06 -13.92 -17.06
CA VAL A 394 3.01 -14.97 -17.46
C VAL A 394 2.74 -16.26 -16.70
N HIS A 395 3.13 -17.39 -17.28
CA HIS A 395 3.15 -18.67 -16.59
C HIS A 395 4.22 -18.65 -15.49
N LYS A 396 3.84 -18.92 -14.24
CA LYS A 396 4.69 -18.73 -13.06
C LYS A 396 5.94 -19.62 -13.01
N THR A 397 5.99 -20.70 -13.79
CA THR A 397 7.15 -21.61 -13.83
C THR A 397 8.06 -21.33 -15.02
N THR A 398 7.49 -20.93 -16.16
CA THR A 398 8.25 -20.83 -17.43
C THR A 398 8.49 -19.39 -17.87
N GLY A 399 7.85 -18.41 -17.23
CA GLY A 399 7.87 -17.01 -17.65
C GLY A 399 7.15 -16.74 -18.99
N ALA A 400 6.57 -17.76 -19.63
CA ALA A 400 5.92 -17.61 -20.92
C ALA A 400 4.68 -16.71 -20.81
N LYS A 401 4.58 -15.73 -21.71
CA LYS A 401 3.41 -14.84 -21.80
C LYS A 401 2.13 -15.65 -22.03
N LEU A 402 1.07 -15.29 -21.30
CA LEU A 402 -0.26 -15.85 -21.46
C LEU A 402 -1.18 -14.84 -22.13
N GLU A 403 -1.77 -15.22 -23.26
CA GLU A 403 -2.78 -14.41 -23.96
C GLU A 403 -4.17 -14.65 -23.36
N GLY A 404 -5.02 -13.62 -23.38
CA GLY A 404 -6.42 -13.72 -22.93
C GLY A 404 -6.65 -13.60 -21.42
N VAL A 405 -5.60 -13.46 -20.61
CA VAL A 405 -5.71 -13.20 -19.17
C VAL A 405 -5.34 -11.75 -18.86
N SER A 406 -6.25 -11.02 -18.20
CA SER A 406 -6.08 -9.61 -17.85
C SER A 406 -5.40 -9.48 -16.48
N ALA A 407 -4.25 -8.78 -16.43
CA ALA A 407 -3.58 -8.48 -15.16
C ALA A 407 -4.46 -7.67 -14.20
N LYS A 408 -5.33 -6.81 -14.75
CA LYS A 408 -6.28 -6.02 -13.96
C LYS A 408 -7.36 -6.89 -13.32
N ASP A 409 -7.84 -7.90 -14.05
CA ASP A 409 -8.88 -8.80 -13.54
C ASP A 409 -8.30 -9.72 -12.47
N LEU A 410 -7.05 -10.17 -12.65
CA LEU A 410 -6.30 -10.89 -11.62
C LEU A 410 -6.09 -10.05 -10.37
N ASP A 411 -5.67 -8.78 -10.48
CA ASP A 411 -5.51 -7.91 -9.32
C ASP A 411 -6.82 -7.76 -8.53
N GLY A 412 -7.95 -7.62 -9.23
CA GLY A 412 -9.28 -7.60 -8.60
C GLY A 412 -9.64 -8.91 -7.89
N ALA A 413 -9.36 -10.06 -8.52
CA ALA A 413 -9.62 -11.38 -7.95
C ALA A 413 -8.71 -11.69 -6.75
N ASP A 414 -7.42 -11.39 -6.86
CA ASP A 414 -6.43 -11.59 -5.81
C ASP A 414 -6.76 -10.73 -4.60
N LYS A 415 -7.11 -9.46 -4.83
CA LYS A 415 -7.57 -8.59 -3.76
C LYS A 415 -8.81 -9.17 -3.08
N ALA A 416 -9.79 -9.64 -3.84
CA ALA A 416 -10.99 -10.27 -3.28
C ALA A 416 -10.69 -11.57 -2.52
N ALA A 417 -9.65 -12.33 -2.90
CA ALA A 417 -9.22 -13.55 -2.22
C ALA A 417 -8.44 -13.27 -0.92
N LEU A 418 -7.51 -12.33 -0.97
CA LEU A 418 -6.50 -12.11 0.07
C LEU A 418 -6.94 -11.13 1.17
N GLN A 419 -7.81 -10.18 0.86
CA GLN A 419 -8.24 -9.15 1.83
C GLN A 419 -9.25 -9.68 2.85
N GLY A 420 -9.23 -9.11 4.06
CA GLY A 420 -10.24 -9.37 5.09
C GLY A 420 -11.57 -8.62 4.91
N TYR A 421 -11.62 -7.65 3.99
CA TYR A 421 -12.76 -6.73 3.84
C TYR A 421 -14.10 -7.43 3.59
N GLY A 422 -15.04 -7.26 4.52
CA GLY A 422 -16.43 -7.67 4.43
C GLY A 422 -16.68 -9.16 4.52
N ARG A 423 -15.77 -9.93 5.13
CA ARG A 423 -15.96 -11.37 5.36
C ARG A 423 -16.90 -11.60 6.55
N PRO A 424 -17.81 -12.60 6.54
CA PRO A 424 -18.08 -13.50 5.43
C PRO A 424 -18.88 -12.77 4.34
N TYR A 425 -18.73 -13.22 3.09
CA TYR A 425 -19.51 -12.66 1.99
C TYR A 425 -20.94 -13.19 2.04
N VAL A 426 -21.89 -12.30 1.80
CA VAL A 426 -23.32 -12.64 1.66
C VAL A 426 -23.67 -12.43 0.20
N ASP A 427 -24.13 -13.50 -0.48
CA ASP A 427 -24.44 -13.50 -1.92
C ASP A 427 -23.27 -12.99 -2.80
N GLY A 428 -22.04 -13.38 -2.44
CA GLY A 428 -20.82 -12.98 -3.16
C GLY A 428 -20.42 -11.52 -2.98
N LYS A 429 -21.07 -10.78 -2.08
CA LYS A 429 -20.76 -9.38 -1.78
C LYS A 429 -20.15 -9.24 -0.38
N PRO A 430 -19.26 -8.26 -0.17
CA PRO A 430 -18.81 -7.87 1.17
C PRO A 430 -20.01 -7.65 2.10
N GLY A 431 -20.03 -8.39 3.21
CA GLY A 431 -20.92 -8.12 4.32
C GLY A 431 -20.58 -6.82 5.03
N GLY A 432 -21.48 -6.36 5.89
CA GLY A 432 -21.24 -5.17 6.68
C GLY A 432 -22.47 -4.75 7.47
N VAL A 433 -22.24 -3.79 8.36
CA VAL A 433 -23.22 -3.24 9.30
C VAL A 433 -23.10 -1.72 9.33
N TYR A 434 -24.12 -1.04 9.84
CA TYR A 434 -24.02 0.36 10.20
C TYR A 434 -23.32 0.48 11.56
N TYR A 435 -22.68 1.61 11.80
CA TYR A 435 -22.09 1.93 13.09
C TYR A 435 -23.16 1.91 14.20
N ARG A 436 -22.87 1.29 15.35
CA ARG A 436 -23.84 1.12 16.44
C ARG A 436 -24.24 2.43 17.12
N TYR A 437 -23.35 3.41 17.09
CA TYR A 437 -23.52 4.69 17.82
C TYR A 437 -23.65 5.87 16.85
N PRO A 438 -24.63 5.86 15.92
CA PRO A 438 -24.75 6.92 14.95
C PRO A 438 -25.05 8.24 15.67
N ARG A 439 -24.36 9.31 15.25
CA ARG A 439 -24.52 10.63 15.85
C ARG A 439 -25.88 11.23 15.44
N PRO A 440 -26.49 12.07 16.29
CA PRO A 440 -27.61 12.89 15.85
C PRO A 440 -27.15 13.80 14.70
N PRO A 441 -28.03 14.22 13.78
CA PRO A 441 -27.66 15.02 12.61
C PRO A 441 -27.37 16.48 12.99
N GLN A 442 -26.29 16.67 13.74
CA GLN A 442 -25.75 17.93 14.22
C GLN A 442 -24.27 18.01 13.81
N PRO A 443 -23.73 19.21 13.54
CA PRO A 443 -22.33 19.34 13.13
C PRO A 443 -21.45 18.75 14.22
N LEU A 444 -20.54 17.86 13.84
CA LEU A 444 -19.58 17.35 14.80
C LEU A 444 -18.68 18.52 15.22
N PRO A 445 -18.38 18.66 16.53
CA PRO A 445 -17.50 19.72 17.01
C PRO A 445 -16.11 19.60 16.39
N LEU A 446 -15.45 20.72 16.15
CA LEU A 446 -14.04 20.72 15.77
C LEU A 446 -13.19 20.27 16.96
N LEU A 447 -12.05 19.64 16.67
CA LEU A 447 -11.09 19.29 17.71
C LEU A 447 -10.69 20.54 18.53
N GLY A 448 -10.82 20.45 19.84
CA GLY A 448 -10.51 21.56 20.77
C GLY A 448 -11.58 22.62 20.92
N SER A 449 -12.68 22.54 20.15
CA SER A 449 -13.85 23.38 20.46
C SER A 449 -14.42 22.93 21.81
N SER A 450 -14.46 23.86 22.77
CA SER A 450 -14.83 23.64 24.17
C SER A 450 -16.33 23.35 24.37
N SER A 451 -17.01 22.80 23.36
CA SER A 451 -18.44 22.54 23.36
C SER A 451 -18.85 21.12 23.77
N ALA A 452 -17.91 20.21 24.04
CA ALA A 452 -18.23 18.85 24.46
C ALA A 452 -18.24 18.70 26.00
N CYS A 453 -19.43 18.97 26.56
CA CYS A 453 -20.04 18.29 27.70
C CYS A 453 -19.14 17.93 28.89
N CYS A 454 -19.19 18.78 29.91
CA CYS A 454 -19.22 18.35 31.31
C CYS A 454 -20.32 17.28 31.50
N GLY A 455 -20.05 16.03 31.12
CA GLY A 455 -20.60 14.90 31.83
C GLY A 455 -19.98 14.97 33.23
N SER A 456 -20.79 15.42 34.18
CA SER A 456 -20.44 15.45 35.60
C SER A 456 -19.75 14.14 35.99
N VAL A 457 -18.45 14.20 36.26
CA VAL A 457 -17.79 13.14 37.02
C VAL A 457 -18.54 13.06 38.35
N PRO A 458 -19.11 11.90 38.74
CA PRO A 458 -19.70 11.77 40.05
C PRO A 458 -18.60 12.02 41.09
N ALA A 459 -18.73 13.10 41.85
CA ALA A 459 -17.91 13.33 43.03
C ALA A 459 -18.24 12.21 44.04
N GLY A 460 -17.43 11.14 44.05
CA GLY A 460 -17.75 9.98 44.88
C GLY A 460 -16.77 8.82 44.75
N CYS A 461 -15.46 9.08 44.94
CA CYS A 461 -14.52 8.04 45.37
C CYS A 461 -13.49 8.70 46.31
N THR A 462 -13.91 8.90 47.55
CA THR A 462 -12.97 9.06 48.67
C THR A 462 -12.32 7.71 48.93
N ALA A 463 -11.00 7.71 48.96
CA ALA A 463 -10.17 6.58 49.33
C ALA A 463 -10.57 6.00 50.70
N ALA A 464 -10.60 4.67 50.77
CA ALA A 464 -10.36 3.87 51.96
C ALA A 464 -9.37 2.77 51.57
#